data_AF-A0A519LLB0-F1
#
_entry.id   AF-A0A519LLB0-F1
#
_cell.length_a   1.000
_cell.length_b   1.000
_cell.length_c   1.000
_cell.angle_alpha   90.00
_cell.angle_beta   90.00
_cell.angle_gamma   90.00
#
_symmetry.space_group_name_H-M   'P 1'
#
loop_
_entity.id
_entity.type
_entity.pdbx_description
1 polymer ?
#
loop_
_entity_poly.entity_id
_entity_poly.type
_entity_poly.pdbx_seq_one_letter_code
_entity_poly.pdbx_strand_id
1 'polypeptide(L)' 'VNDKPYPKNSPTASQFIVNNERSFELEKTRLVNYITKTQELGENEFEGKESHSFGKLTASEWNNMFAKHLDHHLSQFGV' A
#
# COMPACT_ATOMS: atom_id res chain seq x y z
N VAL A 1 9.03 3.62 -10.70
CA VAL A 1 8.85 2.51 -9.72
C VAL A 1 9.01 1.18 -10.45
N ASN A 2 9.67 0.16 -9.88
CA ASN A 2 9.91 -1.12 -10.56
C ASN A 2 9.48 -2.33 -9.72
N ASP A 3 9.69 -3.53 -10.26
CA ASP A 3 9.25 -4.79 -9.65
C ASP A 3 10.17 -5.35 -8.56
N LYS A 4 11.20 -4.60 -8.12
CA LYS A 4 12.14 -5.07 -7.10
C LYS A 4 11.53 -5.05 -5.69
N PRO A 5 11.55 -6.16 -4.91
CA PRO A 5 10.96 -6.21 -3.56
C PRO A 5 11.54 -5.17 -2.58
N TYR A 6 10.77 -4.86 -1.54
CA TYR A 6 11.22 -3.99 -0.43
C TYR A 6 12.25 -4.71 0.46
N PRO A 7 13.23 -3.97 1.04
CA PRO A 7 14.19 -4.54 1.98
C PRO A 7 13.49 -5.06 3.24
N LYS A 8 13.98 -6.19 3.78
CA LYS A 8 13.50 -6.73 5.06
C LYS A 8 14.07 -5.92 6.23
N ASN A 9 13.33 -5.85 7.34
CA ASN A 9 13.73 -5.23 8.62
C ASN A 9 13.96 -3.71 8.59
N SER A 10 13.28 -2.97 7.69
CA SER A 10 13.25 -1.51 7.78
C SER A 10 12.36 -1.04 8.93
N PRO A 11 12.74 0.02 9.67
CA PRO A 11 11.92 0.54 10.77
C PRO A 11 10.61 1.13 10.24
N THR A 12 9.53 0.97 11.02
CA THR A 12 8.26 1.68 10.76
C THR A 12 8.50 3.18 10.89
N ALA A 13 8.08 3.96 9.88
CA ALA A 13 8.19 5.41 9.95
C ALA A 13 7.42 5.95 11.16
N SER A 14 7.94 6.97 11.84
CA SER A 14 7.40 7.48 13.12
C SER A 14 5.90 7.80 13.09
N GLN A 15 5.42 8.34 11.97
CA GLN A 15 4.01 8.67 11.74
C GLN A 15 3.07 7.46 11.64
N PHE A 16 3.62 6.26 11.42
CA PHE A 16 2.85 5.01 11.30
C PHE A 16 2.97 4.13 12.55
N ILE A 17 3.64 4.59 13.61
CA ILE A 17 3.70 3.88 14.88
C ILE A 17 2.34 3.98 15.57
N VAL A 18 1.72 2.84 15.85
CA VAL A 18 0.44 2.73 16.54
C VAL A 18 0.70 2.61 18.05
N ASN A 19 0.50 3.71 18.77
CA ASN A 19 0.72 3.79 20.23
C ASN A 19 -0.56 3.59 21.05
N ASN A 20 -1.70 3.37 20.38
CA ASN A 20 -3.01 3.25 21.00
C ASN A 20 -3.68 1.92 20.64
N GLU A 21 -4.67 1.52 21.43
CA GLU A 21 -5.48 0.33 21.12
C GLU A 21 -6.26 0.52 19.81
N ARG A 22 -6.33 -0.56 19.02
CA ARG A 22 -7.05 -0.62 17.74
C ARG A 22 -7.85 -1.91 17.66
N SER A 23 -9.05 -1.83 17.08
CA SER A 23 -9.85 -3.01 16.77
C SER A 23 -9.34 -3.66 15.48
N PHE A 24 -8.81 -4.88 15.59
CA PHE A 24 -8.26 -5.61 14.44
C PHE A 24 -9.31 -5.80 13.33
N GLU A 25 -10.53 -6.22 13.68
CA GLU A 25 -11.60 -6.44 12.70
C GLU A 25 -12.01 -5.15 11.96
N LEU A 26 -12.00 -4.02 12.67
CA LEU A 26 -12.27 -2.72 12.06
C LEU A 26 -11.18 -2.33 11.05
N GLU A 27 -9.90 -2.45 11.45
CA GLU A 27 -8.77 -2.09 10.58
C GLU A 27 -8.65 -3.04 9.39
N LYS A 28 -8.91 -4.34 9.58
CA LYS A 28 -8.99 -5.34 8.51
C LYS A 28 -10.09 -5.00 7.50
N THR A 29 -11.30 -4.70 7.98
CA THR A 29 -12.42 -4.28 7.13
C THR A 29 -12.06 -3.02 6.35
N ARG A 30 -11.40 -2.05 7.00
CA ARG A 30 -10.96 -0.81 6.36
C ARG A 30 -9.95 -1.07 5.24
N LEU A 31 -8.97 -1.95 5.48
CA LEU A 31 -7.99 -2.35 4.46
C LEU A 31 -8.67 -2.99 3.24
N VAL A 32 -9.57 -3.96 3.46
CA VAL A 32 -10.32 -4.60 2.37
C VAL A 32 -11.11 -3.58 1.56
N ASN A 33 -11.81 -2.66 2.22
CA ASN A 33 -12.56 -1.62 1.54
C ASN A 33 -11.67 -0.70 0.69
N TYR A 34 -10.46 -0.37 1.13
CA TYR A 34 -9.52 0.42 0.32
C TYR A 34 -9.00 -0.35 -0.90
N ILE A 35 -8.79 -1.66 -0.78
CA ILE A 35 -8.40 -2.50 -1.91
C ILE A 35 -9.53 -2.52 -2.95
N THR A 36 -10.77 -2.78 -2.52
CA THR A 36 -11.94 -2.75 -3.40
C THR A 36 -12.13 -1.39 -4.05
N LYS A 37 -12.06 -0.30 -3.28
CA LYS A 37 -12.15 1.07 -3.79
C LYS A 37 -11.10 1.35 -4.86
N THR A 38 -9.86 0.92 -4.63
CA THR A 38 -8.74 1.09 -5.57
C THR A 38 -9.00 0.35 -6.88
N GLN A 39 -9.51 -0.88 -6.78
CA GLN A 39 -9.92 -1.67 -7.94
C GLN A 39 -11.06 -1.00 -8.73
N GLU A 40 -12.08 -0.50 -8.04
CA GLU A 40 -13.25 0.16 -8.66
C GLU A 40 -12.88 1.46 -9.38
N LEU A 41 -11.92 2.22 -8.85
CA LEU A 41 -11.41 3.43 -9.48
C LEU A 41 -10.73 3.15 -10.83
N GLY A 42 -10.07 1.99 -10.94
CA GLY A 42 -9.48 1.50 -12.18
C GLY A 42 -8.30 2.33 -12.70
N GLU A 43 -7.75 1.91 -13.83
CA GLU A 43 -6.53 2.46 -14.43
C GLU A 43 -6.57 3.98 -14.65
N ASN A 44 -7.69 4.49 -15.13
CA ASN A 44 -7.87 5.91 -15.47
C ASN A 44 -7.66 6.86 -14.28
N GLU A 45 -7.95 6.41 -13.06
CA GLU A 45 -7.73 7.21 -11.85
C GLU A 45 -6.23 7.36 -11.54
N PHE A 46 -5.42 6.38 -11.89
CA PHE A 46 -4.01 6.29 -11.49
C PHE A 46 -3.03 6.69 -12.58
N GLU A 47 -3.44 6.73 -13.85
CA GLU A 47 -2.56 7.11 -14.94
C GLU A 47 -2.13 8.59 -14.82
N GLY A 48 -0.82 8.80 -14.69
CA GLY A 48 -0.23 10.13 -14.48
C GLY A 48 -0.48 10.73 -13.10
N LYS A 49 -1.07 9.96 -12.16
CA LYS A 49 -1.40 10.45 -10.82
C LYS A 49 -0.13 10.72 -10.01
N GLU A 50 -0.09 11.87 -9.36
CA GLU A 50 1.07 12.32 -8.60
C GLU A 50 1.18 11.60 -7.24
N SER A 51 2.36 11.02 -6.99
CA SER A 51 2.80 10.49 -5.71
C SER A 51 3.61 11.53 -4.96
N HIS A 52 3.34 11.68 -3.66
CA HIS A 52 4.08 12.60 -2.80
C HIS A 52 5.59 12.31 -2.76
N SER A 53 5.99 11.04 -2.91
CA SER A 53 7.38 10.61 -2.80
C SER A 53 8.07 10.39 -4.15
N PHE A 54 7.31 10.18 -5.23
CA PHE A 54 7.85 9.73 -6.52
C PHE A 54 7.42 10.59 -7.71
N GLY A 55 6.65 11.65 -7.50
CA GLY A 55 6.10 12.48 -8.58
C GLY A 55 5.03 11.74 -9.37
N LYS A 56 4.80 12.15 -10.62
CA LYS A 56 3.82 11.50 -11.49
C LYS A 56 4.23 10.07 -11.82
N LEU A 57 3.30 9.14 -11.64
CA LEU A 57 3.49 7.73 -11.95
C LEU A 57 2.47 7.28 -12.99
N THR A 58 2.85 6.29 -13.79
CA THR A 58 1.90 5.53 -14.61
C THR A 58 1.00 4.66 -13.72
N ALA A 59 -0.14 4.22 -14.24
CA ALA A 59 -1.02 3.31 -13.52
C ALA A 59 -0.33 1.99 -13.20
N SER A 60 0.53 1.50 -14.10
CA SER A 60 1.36 0.30 -13.87
C SER A 60 2.32 0.46 -12.70
N GLU A 61 2.98 1.62 -12.61
CA GLU A 61 3.87 1.93 -11.48
C GLU A 61 3.14 2.04 -10.15
N TRP A 62 1.95 2.64 -10.14
CA TRP A 62 1.07 2.64 -8.97
C TRP A 62 0.65 1.23 -8.56
N ASN A 63 0.22 0.41 -9.53
CA ASN A 63 -0.17 -0.98 -9.29
C ASN A 63 1.00 -1.79 -8.69
N ASN A 64 2.21 -1.60 -9.22
CA ASN A 64 3.42 -2.22 -8.69
C ASN A 64 3.70 -1.78 -7.24
N MET A 65 3.50 -0.50 -6.91
CA MET A 65 3.63 -0.03 -5.52
C MET A 65 2.62 -0.71 -4.60
N PHE A 66 1.33 -0.69 -4.97
CA PHE A 66 0.27 -1.24 -4.13
C PHE A 66 0.47 -2.73 -3.86
N ALA A 67 0.66 -3.51 -4.93
CA ALA A 67 0.82 -4.95 -4.82
C ALA A 67 2.04 -5.33 -3.98
N LYS A 68 3.21 -4.73 -4.26
CA LYS A 68 4.45 -5.09 -3.57
C LYS A 68 4.49 -4.62 -2.12
N HIS A 69 3.90 -3.47 -1.82
CA HIS A 69 3.86 -2.97 -0.45
C HIS A 69 2.90 -3.79 0.41
N LEU A 70 1.75 -4.16 -0.16
CA LEU A 70 0.79 -5.04 0.51
C LEU A 70 1.41 -6.43 0.74
N ASP A 71 1.98 -7.06 -0.29
CA ASP A 71 2.63 -8.37 -0.20
C ASP A 71 3.79 -8.39 0.79
N HIS A 72 4.63 -7.35 0.79
CA HIS A 72 5.71 -7.20 1.77
C HIS A 72 5.18 -7.25 3.21
N HIS A 73 4.07 -6.57 3.50
CA HIS A 73 3.51 -6.56 4.84
C HIS A 73 2.76 -7.85 5.19
N LEU A 74 1.99 -8.44 4.27
CA LEU A 74 1.31 -9.71 4.54
C LEU A 74 2.31 -10.85 4.79
N SER A 75 3.36 -10.93 3.97
CA SER A 75 4.42 -11.94 4.13
C SER A 75 5.24 -11.79 5.41
N GLN A 76 5.39 -10.58 5.96
CA GLN A 76 6.00 -10.37 7.28
C GLN A 76 5.24 -11.08 8.40
N PHE A 77 3.92 -11.19 8.27
CA PHE A 77 3.05 -11.87 9.24
C PHE A 77 2.73 -13.32 8.85
N GLY A 78 3.29 -13.82 7.74
CA GLY A 78 3.05 -15.17 7.25
C GLY A 78 1.63 -15.40 6.75
N VAL A 79 0.98 -14.35 6.26
CA VAL A 79 -0.37 -14.38 5.65
C VAL A 79 -0.27 -14.42 4.14
#